data_AF-A0A225NX91-F1
#
_entry.id   AF-A0A225NX91-F1
#
_cell.length_a   1.000
_cell.length_b   1.000
_cell.length_c   1.000
_cell.angle_alpha   90.00
_cell.angle_beta   90.00
_cell.angle_gamma   90.00
#
_symmetry.space_group_name_H-M   'P 1'
#
loop_
_entity.id
_entity.type
_entity.pdbx_description
1 polymer ?
#
loop_
_entity_poly.entity_id
_entity_poly.type
_entity_poly.pdbx_seq_one_letter_code
_entity_poly.pdbx_strand_id
1 'polypeptide(L)'
;MDRTTDPLDPKGLIRESYRIEGITTAECRSIFLDWALGLPLETDTEDARQGLLTRYRPEHPDHPMTLVLLEGMGEPPARGRRRGGWRARDRKTTS
;
A
#
# COMPACT_ATOMS: atom_id res chain seq x y z
N MET A 1 2.56 27.39 5.30
CA MET A 1 3.75 26.62 4.89
C MET A 1 3.27 25.41 4.12
N ASP A 2 3.56 25.39 2.83
CA ASP A 2 3.24 24.30 1.91
C ASP A 2 3.85 23.00 2.44
N ARG A 3 3.02 22.08 2.93
CA ARG A 3 3.52 20.74 3.28
C ARG A 3 3.87 20.13 1.94
N THR A 4 5.16 19.98 1.66
CA THR A 4 5.67 19.40 0.41
C THR A 4 4.92 18.09 0.16
N THR A 5 3.98 18.17 -0.78
CA THR A 5 3.04 17.11 -1.07
C THR A 5 3.78 16.14 -1.99
N ASP A 6 3.85 14.86 -1.63
CA ASP A 6 4.54 13.88 -2.47
C ASP A 6 3.75 13.74 -3.78
N PRO A 7 4.33 14.04 -4.95
CA PRO A 7 3.59 14.00 -6.21
C PRO A 7 3.09 12.59 -6.54
N LEU A 8 3.76 11.54 -6.04
CA LEU A 8 3.35 10.14 -6.23
C LEU A 8 2.35 9.68 -5.17
N ASP A 9 2.22 10.37 -4.04
CA ASP A 9 1.28 10.06 -2.96
C ASP A 9 0.78 11.33 -2.27
N PRO A 10 -0.06 12.13 -2.95
CA PRO A 10 -0.38 13.49 -2.48
C PRO A 10 -1.09 13.51 -1.13
N LYS A 11 -1.88 12.48 -0.85
CA LYS A 11 -2.58 12.30 0.43
C LYS A 11 -1.74 11.55 1.47
N GLY A 12 -0.59 10.99 1.11
CA GLY A 12 0.24 10.17 1.98
C GLY A 12 -0.39 8.81 2.34
N LEU A 13 -1.36 8.34 1.55
CA LEU A 13 -2.15 7.13 1.82
C LEU A 13 -1.31 5.87 1.68
N ILE A 14 -0.51 5.81 0.62
CA ILE A 14 0.35 4.66 0.35
C ILE A 14 1.43 4.60 1.44
N ARG A 15 2.07 5.74 1.75
CA ARG A 15 3.05 5.85 2.82
C ARG A 15 2.50 5.38 4.17
N GLU A 16 1.28 5.78 4.51
CA GLU A 16 0.67 5.43 5.79
C GLU A 16 0.33 3.93 5.87
N SER A 17 -0.07 3.31 4.76
CA SER A 17 -0.36 1.87 4.75
C SER A 17 0.81 1.00 5.20
N TYR A 18 2.05 1.36 4.87
CA TYR A 18 3.26 0.64 5.31
C TYR A 18 3.54 0.77 6.83
N ARG A 19 2.86 1.70 7.52
CA ARG A 19 3.01 1.95 8.96
C ARG A 19 1.91 1.30 9.79
N ILE A 20 0.84 0.83 9.14
CA ILE A 20 -0.29 0.21 9.82
C ILE A 20 0.08 -1.26 10.10
N GLU A 21 0.33 -1.55 11.38
CA GLU A 21 0.71 -2.89 11.79
C GLU A 21 -0.42 -3.90 11.57
N GLY A 22 -0.15 -4.91 10.73
CA GLY A 22 -1.09 -5.99 10.42
C GLY A 22 -2.26 -5.58 9.53
N ILE A 23 -2.08 -4.51 8.74
CA ILE A 23 -2.98 -4.19 7.63
C ILE A 23 -3.14 -5.39 6.70
N THR A 24 -4.36 -5.63 6.23
CA THR A 24 -4.65 -6.73 5.31
C THR A 24 -4.53 -6.30 3.85
N THR A 25 -4.37 -7.27 2.95
CA THR A 25 -4.41 -7.01 1.50
C THR A 25 -5.73 -6.37 1.06
N ALA A 26 -6.86 -6.71 1.70
CA ALA A 26 -8.16 -6.12 1.37
C ALA A 26 -8.21 -4.63 1.73
N GLU A 27 -7.70 -4.25 2.91
CA GLU A 27 -7.56 -2.85 3.31
C GLU A 27 -6.59 -2.09 2.40
N CYS A 28 -5.46 -2.71 2.02
CA CYS A 28 -4.52 -2.12 1.07
C CYS A 28 -5.15 -1.84 -0.29
N ARG A 29 -6.03 -2.71 -0.80
CA ARG A 29 -6.75 -2.45 -2.06
C ARG A 29 -7.67 -1.23 -1.96
N SER A 30 -8.40 -1.10 -0.86
CA SER A 30 -9.25 0.06 -0.62
C SER A 30 -8.43 1.35 -0.57
N ILE A 31 -7.29 1.33 0.11
CA ILE A 31 -6.35 2.47 0.17
C ILE A 31 -5.77 2.78 -1.23
N PHE A 32 -5.36 1.76 -1.97
CA PHE A 32 -4.83 1.91 -3.33
C PHE A 32 -5.86 2.53 -4.27
N LEU A 33 -7.13 2.13 -4.17
CA LEU A 33 -8.21 2.74 -4.93
C LEU A 33 -8.42 4.22 -4.57
N ASP A 34 -8.46 4.58 -3.27
CA ASP A 34 -8.61 5.99 -2.86
C ASP A 34 -7.40 6.85 -3.27
N TRP A 35 -6.20 6.25 -3.25
CA TRP A 35 -5.00 6.87 -3.78
C TRP A 35 -5.13 7.17 -5.27
N ALA A 36 -5.50 6.18 -6.09
CA ALA A 36 -5.66 6.35 -7.53
C ALA A 36 -6.74 7.40 -7.87
N LEU A 37 -7.84 7.42 -7.13
CA LEU A 37 -8.90 8.43 -7.27
C LEU A 37 -8.48 9.84 -6.81
N GLY A 38 -7.43 9.93 -5.99
CA GLY A 38 -6.90 11.19 -5.47
C GLY A 38 -5.76 11.78 -6.31
N LEU A 39 -5.31 11.11 -7.38
CA LEU A 39 -4.27 11.63 -8.25
C LEU A 39 -4.77 12.80 -9.11
N PRO A 40 -3.92 13.80 -9.40
CA PRO A 40 -4.23 14.82 -10.39
C PRO A 40 -4.51 14.19 -11.77
N LEU A 41 -5.42 14.79 -12.54
CA LEU A 41 -5.79 14.30 -13.88
C LEU A 41 -4.61 14.22 -14.86
N GLU A 42 -3.58 15.03 -14.64
CA GLU A 42 -2.36 15.09 -15.45
C GLU A 42 -1.33 14.02 -15.05
N THR A 43 -1.55 13.30 -13.94
CA THR A 43 -0.64 12.27 -13.45
C THR A 43 -1.00 10.93 -14.07
N ASP A 44 -0.03 10.30 -14.74
CA ASP A 44 -0.19 8.94 -15.20
C ASP A 44 -0.17 7.99 -13.98
N THR A 45 -1.28 7.32 -13.74
CA THR A 45 -1.46 6.40 -12.60
C THR A 45 -0.47 5.24 -12.63
N GLU A 46 -0.10 4.78 -13.82
CA GLU A 46 0.82 3.65 -13.99
C GLU A 46 2.25 4.07 -13.62
N ASP A 47 2.70 5.23 -14.12
CA ASP A 47 4.00 5.81 -13.75
C ASP A 47 4.06 6.10 -12.25
N ALA A 48 2.99 6.66 -11.68
CA ALA A 48 2.92 6.94 -10.25
C ALA A 48 3.03 5.66 -9.41
N ARG A 49 2.29 4.60 -9.79
CA ARG A 49 2.35 3.28 -9.16
C ARG A 49 3.76 2.69 -9.25
N GLN A 50 4.40 2.77 -10.41
CA GLN A 50 5.74 2.23 -10.63
C GLN A 50 6.81 2.99 -9.82
N GLY A 51 6.65 4.30 -9.66
CA GLY A 51 7.47 5.11 -8.76
C GLY A 51 7.34 4.67 -7.30
N LEU A 52 6.12 4.42 -6.83
CA LEU A 52 5.86 3.90 -5.48
C LEU A 52 6.45 2.50 -5.28
N LEU A 53 6.34 1.61 -6.26
CA LEU A 53 6.98 0.29 -6.20
C LEU A 53 8.50 0.40 -6.06
N THR A 54 9.12 1.25 -6.88
CA THR A 54 10.57 1.46 -6.84
C THR A 54 11.02 1.93 -5.47
N ARG A 55 10.21 2.79 -4.82
CA ARG A 55 10.49 3.32 -3.50
C ARG A 55 10.34 2.30 -2.37
N TYR A 56 9.21 1.59 -2.30
CA TYR A 56 8.88 0.80 -1.11
C TYR A 56 9.23 -0.68 -1.23
N ARG A 57 9.29 -1.24 -2.44
CA ARG A 57 9.56 -2.68 -2.63
C ARG A 57 10.92 -3.14 -2.07
N PRO A 58 12.03 -2.39 -2.16
CA PRO A 58 13.32 -2.85 -1.65
C PRO A 58 13.31 -3.14 -0.14
N GLU A 59 12.62 -2.31 0.64
CA GLU A 59 12.56 -2.42 2.11
C GLU A 59 11.38 -3.28 2.59
N HIS A 60 10.32 -3.37 1.78
CA HIS A 60 9.06 -4.01 2.15
C HIS A 60 8.54 -5.00 1.10
N PRO A 61 9.35 -5.93 0.57
CA PRO A 61 8.99 -6.75 -0.60
C PRO A 61 7.74 -7.62 -0.38
N ASP A 62 7.47 -8.03 0.85
CA ASP A 62 6.36 -8.91 1.23
C ASP A 62 5.19 -8.17 1.90
N HIS A 63 5.22 -6.84 1.98
CA HIS A 63 4.15 -6.07 2.60
C HIS A 63 2.87 -6.13 1.75
N PRO A 64 1.66 -6.24 2.36
CA PRO A 64 0.41 -6.34 1.61
C PRO A 64 0.18 -5.20 0.62
N MET A 65 0.62 -3.97 0.92
CA MET A 65 0.56 -2.85 -0.02
C MET A 65 1.51 -3.03 -1.21
N THR A 66 2.72 -3.59 -1.01
CA THR A 66 3.64 -3.86 -2.12
C THR A 66 3.07 -4.89 -3.07
N LEU A 67 2.39 -5.91 -2.55
CA LEU A 67 1.70 -6.90 -3.37
C LEU A 67 0.56 -6.26 -4.17
N VAL A 68 -0.25 -5.39 -3.56
CA VAL A 68 -1.30 -4.64 -4.28
C VAL A 68 -0.71 -3.75 -5.36
N LEU A 69 0.38 -3.03 -5.07
CA LEU A 69 1.07 -2.22 -6.07
C LEU A 69 1.62 -3.08 -7.22
N LEU A 70 2.13 -4.30 -6.96
CA LEU A 70 2.59 -5.23 -8.01
C LEU A 70 1.45 -5.75 -8.87
N GLU A 71 0.29 -6.03 -8.27
CA GLU A 71 -0.91 -6.49 -8.99
C GLU A 71 -1.56 -5.37 -9.82
N GLY A 72 -1.41 -4.11 -9.39
CA GLY A 72 -1.98 -2.95 -10.08
C GLY A 72 -3.50 -2.93 -10.07
N MET A 73 -4.11 -2.36 -11.11
CA MET A 73 -5.57 -2.29 -11.28
C MET A 73 -6.18 -3.57 -11.88
N GLY A 74 -5.39 -4.66 -11.99
CA GLY A 74 -5.83 -5.94 -12.53
C GLY A 74 -6.87 -6.65 -11.64
N GLU A 75 -7.47 -7.73 -12.17
CA GLU A 75 -8.50 -8.50 -11.46
C GLU A 75 -8.09 -8.88 -10.03
N PRO A 76 -9.01 -8.76 -9.05
CA PRO A 76 -8.71 -9.19 -7.70
C PRO A 76 -8.31 -10.68 -7.73
N PRO A 77 -7.15 -11.07 -7.16
CA PRO A 77 -6.81 -12.46 -7.05
C PRO A 77 -7.95 -13.18 -6.34
N ALA A 78 -8.38 -14.28 -6.96
CA ALA A 78 -9.48 -15.10 -6.48
C ALA A 78 -9.38 -15.27 -4.96
N ARG A 79 -10.49 -14.96 -4.26
CA ARG A 79 -10.67 -15.07 -2.81
C ARG A 79 -10.14 -16.43 -2.32
N GLY A 80 -8.87 -16.52 -1.92
CA GLY A 80 -8.24 -17.84 -1.98
C GLY A 80 -6.82 -18.00 -1.48
N ARG A 81 -6.33 -17.21 -0.52
CA ARG A 81 -5.36 -17.75 0.45
C ARG A 81 -5.38 -16.93 1.72
N ARG A 82 -6.09 -17.43 2.73
CA ARG A 82 -5.77 -17.11 4.12
C ARG A 82 -4.32 -17.57 4.35
N ARG A 83 -3.34 -16.70 4.14
CA ARG A 83 -2.01 -16.86 4.74
C ARG A 83 -2.19 -16.63 6.23
N GLY A 84 -2.75 -17.62 6.93
CA GLY A 84 -2.61 -17.73 8.37
C GLY A 84 -1.11 -17.77 8.65
N GLY A 85 -0.57 -16.67 9.19
CA GLY A 85 0.87 -16.57 9.41
C GLY A 85 1.39 -15.18 9.78
N TRP A 86 0.71 -14.09 9.45
CA TRP A 86 1.25 -12.75 9.77
C TRP A 86 1.04 -12.29 11.22
N ARG A 87 0.27 -13.06 12.02
CA ARG A 87 0.10 -12.85 13.46
C ARG A 87 0.70 -14.02 14.24
N ALA A 88 2.00 -14.25 14.09
CA ALA A 88 2.76 -14.98 15.09
C ALA A 88 3.57 -13.96 15.93
N ARG A 89 2.89 -13.45 16.96
CA ARG A 89 3.43 -12.74 18.13
C ARG A 89 3.86 -11.28 17.91
N ASP A 90 3.13 -10.37 18.54
CA ASP A 90 3.73 -9.53 19.58
C ASP A 90 2.67 -9.32 20.68
N ARG A 91 2.68 -10.21 21.67
CA ARG A 91 1.98 -9.96 22.92
C ARG A 91 2.89 -8.99 23.66
N LYS A 92 2.57 -7.70 23.67
CA LYS A 92 3.14 -6.77 24.65
C LYS A 92 2.73 -7.25 26.03
N THR A 93 3.57 -8.06 26.64
CA THR A 93 3.73 -8.11 28.09
C THR A 93 4.26 -6.76 28.54
N THR A 94 3.42 -6.02 29.24
CA THR A 94 3.83 -4.95 30.17
C THR A 94 2.93 -5.18 31.37
N SER A 95 3.43 -6.00 32.29
CA SER A 95 4.12 -5.61 33.53
C SER A 95 3.18 -4.99 34.55
#